data_AF-A0A1Q6ZCW9-F1
#
_entry.id   AF-A0A1Q6ZCW9-F1
#
_cell.length_a   1.000
_cell.length_b   1.000
_cell.length_c   1.000
_cell.angle_alpha   90.00
_cell.angle_beta   90.00
_cell.angle_gamma   90.00
#
_symmetry.space_group_name_H-M   'P 1'
#
loop_
_entity.id
_entity.type
_entity.pdbx_description
1 polymer ?
#
loop_
_entity_poly.entity_id
_entity_poly.type
_entity_poly.pdbx_seq_one_letter_code
_entity_poly.pdbx_strand_id
1 'polypeptide(L)'
;MSDLLLLEGSDSLPSDLAAAVPHALATTRVRADRPLGLFWEVQGLSPAGEEVTTSLTVTRRGTGWLRRAVEAVGLAAPRRDVSLEWSEVLVPRVETPTVAGRALALDLASLSPGPYRIEVTVTARGHASVTVRRDIELVRP
;
A
#
# COMPACT_ATOMS: atom_id res chain seq x y z
N MET A 1 -9.70 0.00 9.39
CA MET A 1 -9.19 0.13 8.01
C MET A 1 -9.64 -1.08 7.22
N SER A 2 -10.00 -0.92 5.94
CA SER A 2 -10.33 -2.05 5.05
C SER A 2 -9.08 -2.79 4.58
N ASP A 3 -9.26 -3.95 3.94
CA ASP A 3 -8.17 -4.56 3.18
C ASP A 3 -7.70 -3.66 2.02
N LEU A 4 -6.45 -3.89 1.58
CA LEU A 4 -5.87 -3.19 0.42
C LEU A 4 -6.42 -3.76 -0.88
N LEU A 5 -7.07 -2.91 -1.66
CA LEU A 5 -7.47 -3.18 -3.02
C LEU A 5 -6.31 -2.81 -3.96
N LEU A 6 -5.88 -3.78 -4.76
CA LEU A 6 -4.89 -3.56 -5.82
C LEU A 6 -5.63 -3.13 -7.07
N LEU A 7 -5.19 -2.07 -7.72
CA LEU A 7 -5.82 -1.50 -8.91
C LEU A 7 -4.86 -1.56 -10.09
N GLU A 8 -5.42 -1.71 -11.28
CA GLU A 8 -4.68 -1.42 -12.49
C GLU A 8 -4.27 0.06 -12.51
N GLY A 9 -3.03 0.34 -12.93
CA GLY A 9 -2.54 1.71 -13.05
C GLY A 9 -3.45 2.50 -13.98
N SER A 10 -3.92 3.66 -13.50
CA SER A 10 -4.80 4.57 -14.23
C SER A 10 -4.27 6.01 -14.14
N ASP A 11 -4.63 6.83 -15.11
CA ASP A 11 -4.20 8.24 -15.16
C ASP A 11 -4.87 9.10 -14.06
N SER A 12 -5.94 8.59 -13.45
CA SER A 12 -6.69 9.23 -12.37
C SER A 12 -6.96 8.26 -11.23
N LEU A 13 -6.60 8.65 -10.01
CA LEU A 13 -6.86 7.84 -8.82
C LEU A 13 -8.35 7.89 -8.42
N PRO A 14 -8.97 6.74 -8.06
CA PRO A 14 -10.36 6.70 -7.63
C PRO A 14 -10.52 7.42 -6.29
N SER A 15 -11.63 8.12 -6.15
CA SER A 15 -11.93 8.94 -4.97
C SER A 15 -12.79 8.21 -3.93
N ASP A 16 -13.37 7.06 -4.29
CA ASP A 16 -14.19 6.19 -3.43
C ASP A 16 -14.15 4.73 -3.90
N LEU A 17 -14.73 3.84 -3.09
CA LEU A 17 -14.74 2.40 -3.35
C LEU A 17 -15.51 2.05 -4.63
N ALA A 18 -16.62 2.73 -4.90
CA ALA A 18 -17.44 2.47 -6.08
C ALA A 18 -16.67 2.77 -7.38
N ALA A 19 -15.85 3.83 -7.37
CA ALA A 19 -14.94 4.17 -8.46
C ALA A 19 -13.71 3.24 -8.52
N ALA A 20 -13.28 2.67 -7.39
CA ALA A 20 -12.10 1.79 -7.35
C ALA A 20 -12.39 0.36 -7.85
N VAL A 21 -13.55 -0.20 -7.52
CA VAL A 21 -13.92 -1.60 -7.83
C VAL A 21 -13.77 -1.97 -9.32
N PRO A 22 -14.19 -1.14 -10.30
CA PRO A 22 -14.02 -1.44 -11.72
C PRO A 22 -12.56 -1.65 -12.16
N HIS A 23 -11.60 -1.10 -11.42
CA HIS A 23 -10.17 -1.18 -11.72
C HIS A 23 -9.44 -2.23 -10.88
N ALA A 24 -10.16 -2.97 -10.03
CA ALA A 24 -9.55 -3.92 -9.11
C ALA A 24 -8.90 -5.10 -9.84
N LEU A 25 -7.65 -5.39 -9.49
CA LEU A 25 -6.92 -6.56 -9.98
C LEU A 25 -7.45 -7.82 -9.29
N ALA A 26 -7.93 -8.77 -10.09
CA ALA A 26 -8.30 -10.11 -9.62
C ALA A 26 -7.08 -11.02 -9.32
N THR A 27 -5.86 -10.48 -9.42
CA THR A 27 -4.60 -11.19 -9.27
C THR A 27 -3.66 -10.43 -8.34
N THR A 28 -2.77 -11.16 -7.68
CA THR A 28 -1.65 -10.60 -6.92
C THR A 28 -0.37 -10.51 -7.74
N ARG A 29 -0.41 -10.92 -9.02
CA ARG A 29 0.69 -10.70 -9.98
C ARG A 29 0.62 -9.30 -10.54
N VAL A 30 1.61 -8.49 -10.21
CA VAL A 30 1.69 -7.08 -10.58
C VAL A 30 2.86 -6.89 -11.52
N ARG A 31 2.62 -6.24 -12.66
CA ARG A 31 3.69 -5.91 -13.60
C ARG A 31 4.47 -4.71 -13.08
N ALA A 32 5.80 -4.80 -13.12
CA ALA A 32 6.68 -3.73 -12.66
C ALA A 32 6.82 -2.57 -13.68
N ASP A 33 6.38 -2.73 -14.93
CA ASP A 33 6.54 -1.74 -16.00
C ASP A 33 5.45 -0.65 -16.02
N ARG A 34 4.53 -0.69 -15.07
CA ARG A 34 3.43 0.28 -14.93
C ARG A 34 3.13 0.54 -13.45
N PRO A 35 2.60 1.73 -13.11
CA PRO A 35 2.21 2.02 -11.74
C PRO A 35 1.17 1.02 -11.21
N LEU A 36 1.34 0.61 -9.96
CA LEU A 36 0.33 -0.14 -9.22
C LEU A 36 -0.55 0.84 -8.46
N GLY A 37 -1.86 0.85 -8.73
CA GLY A 37 -2.79 1.58 -7.88
C GLY A 37 -3.10 0.80 -6.61
N LEU A 38 -3.21 1.51 -5.49
CA LEU A 38 -3.69 0.99 -4.22
C LEU A 38 -4.90 1.78 -3.79
N PHE A 39 -5.87 1.11 -3.18
CA PHE A 39 -7.01 1.75 -2.53
C PHE A 39 -7.33 1.10 -1.19
N TRP A 40 -7.68 1.92 -0.20
CA TRP A 40 -8.17 1.49 1.11
C TRP A 40 -9.11 2.52 1.72
N GLU A 41 -9.92 2.06 2.67
CA GLU A 41 -10.83 2.91 3.44
C GLU A 41 -10.40 2.97 4.90
N VAL A 42 -10.44 4.17 5.46
CA VAL A 42 -10.30 4.42 6.90
C VAL A 42 -11.68 4.68 7.46
N GLN A 43 -12.07 3.92 8.48
CA GLN A 43 -13.38 4.01 9.13
C GLN A 43 -13.24 4.61 10.52
N GLY A 44 -14.35 5.10 11.07
CA GLY A 44 -14.43 5.63 12.44
C GLY A 44 -13.89 7.05 12.58
N LEU A 45 -13.77 7.77 11.46
CA LEU A 45 -13.29 9.15 11.44
C LEU A 45 -14.34 10.14 11.93
N SER A 46 -13.89 11.27 12.47
CA SER A 46 -14.74 12.43 12.72
C SER A 46 -15.39 12.97 11.41
N PRO A 47 -16.70 13.28 11.39
CA PRO A 47 -17.36 13.87 10.22
C PRO A 47 -16.80 15.24 9.82
N ALA A 48 -16.19 15.97 10.76
CA ALA A 48 -15.54 17.25 10.50
C ALA A 48 -14.14 17.10 9.85
N GLY A 49 -13.68 15.86 9.68
CA GLY A 49 -12.35 15.52 9.26
C GLY A 49 -11.41 15.25 10.43
N GLU A 50 -10.37 14.47 10.17
CA GLU A 50 -9.41 14.03 11.17
C GLU A 50 -8.00 13.96 10.59
N GLU A 51 -7.02 14.41 11.36
CA GLU A 51 -5.61 14.32 10.99
C GLU A 51 -5.12 12.88 11.16
N VAL A 52 -4.49 12.36 10.10
CA VAL A 52 -4.04 10.97 10.02
C VAL A 52 -2.64 10.94 9.42
N THR A 53 -1.75 10.20 10.06
CA THR A 53 -0.44 9.84 9.51
C THR A 53 -0.52 8.45 8.90
N THR A 54 -0.17 8.35 7.63
CA THR A 54 -0.09 7.08 6.90
C THR A 54 1.35 6.79 6.55
N SER A 55 1.80 5.57 6.83
CA SER A 55 3.05 5.03 6.33
C SER A 55 2.79 3.85 5.40
N LEU A 56 3.53 3.81 4.31
CA LEU A 56 3.50 2.73 3.33
C LEU A 56 4.90 2.18 3.15
N THR A 57 5.02 0.86 3.24
CA THR A 57 6.28 0.16 2.96
C THR A 57 6.06 -0.96 1.94
N VAL A 58 7.01 -1.11 1.02
CA VAL A 58 7.07 -2.24 0.08
C VAL A 58 8.37 -2.96 0.32
N THR A 59 8.30 -4.17 0.85
CA THR A 59 9.47 -4.95 1.26
C THR A 59 9.54 -6.26 0.51
N ARG A 60 10.75 -6.64 0.07
CA ARG A 60 10.95 -7.93 -0.61
C ARG A 60 10.73 -9.08 0.36
N ARG A 61 9.85 -10.03 0.02
CA ARG A 61 9.63 -11.24 0.82
C ARG A 61 10.75 -12.22 0.53
N GLY A 62 11.61 -12.48 1.52
CA GLY A 62 12.72 -13.41 1.37
C GLY A 62 12.24 -14.87 1.33
N THR A 63 12.51 -15.58 0.23
CA THR A 63 12.50 -17.06 0.22
C THR A 63 13.78 -17.56 0.90
N GLY A 64 13.78 -17.75 2.22
CA GLY A 64 14.64 -18.69 2.99
C GLY A 64 16.18 -18.69 2.83
N TRP A 65 16.78 -17.96 1.90
CA TRP A 65 18.19 -18.10 1.53
C TRP A 65 19.10 -17.17 2.34
N LEU A 66 18.53 -16.07 2.85
CA LEU A 66 19.21 -15.15 3.77
C LEU A 66 19.40 -15.74 5.18
N ARG A 67 18.67 -16.79 5.60
CA ARG A 67 18.92 -17.40 6.91
C ARG A 67 20.16 -18.31 6.91
N ARG A 68 20.68 -18.69 5.74
CA ARG A 68 21.88 -19.54 5.62
C ARG A 68 23.16 -18.79 5.25
N ALA A 69 23.07 -17.53 4.82
CA ALA A 69 24.24 -16.76 4.38
C ALA A 69 24.72 -15.68 5.38
N VAL A 70 24.01 -15.45 6.48
CA VAL A 70 24.33 -14.33 7.41
C VAL A 70 25.46 -14.67 8.41
N GLU A 71 25.95 -15.91 8.44
CA GLU A 71 27.20 -16.21 9.16
C GLU A 71 28.48 -15.93 8.34
N ALA A 72 28.36 -15.56 7.07
CA ALA A 72 29.51 -15.26 6.22
C ALA A 72 29.34 -13.94 5.47
N VAL A 73 30.09 -12.94 5.92
CA VAL A 73 30.48 -11.71 5.20
C VAL A 73 29.44 -10.59 5.18
N GLY A 74 29.79 -9.49 5.86
CA GLY A 74 29.04 -8.23 5.96
C GLY A 74 28.94 -7.45 4.66
N LEU A 75 28.18 -7.95 3.69
CA LEU A 75 27.75 -7.24 2.49
C LEU A 75 26.26 -7.50 2.24
N ALA A 76 25.40 -6.97 3.12
CA ALA A 76 23.99 -6.88 2.80
C ALA A 76 23.83 -5.81 1.70
N ALA A 77 23.58 -6.24 0.46
CA ALA A 77 23.17 -5.34 -0.60
C ALA A 77 21.99 -4.48 -0.12
N PRO A 78 21.95 -3.16 -0.44
CA PRO A 78 20.85 -2.30 -0.03
C PRO A 78 19.53 -2.93 -0.49
N ARG A 79 18.67 -3.26 0.47
CA ARG A 79 17.28 -3.63 0.14
C ARG A 79 16.67 -2.38 -0.48
N ARG A 80 16.35 -2.45 -1.78
CA ARG A 80 15.57 -1.41 -2.45
C ARG A 80 14.13 -1.60 -1.99
N ASP A 81 13.84 -1.07 -0.81
CA ASP A 81 12.51 -1.02 -0.24
C ASP A 81 11.92 0.38 -0.54
N VAL A 82 10.63 0.43 -0.87
CA VAL A 82 9.91 1.71 -1.01
C VAL A 82 9.30 2.03 0.34
N SER A 83 9.57 3.22 0.89
CA SER A 83 8.99 3.69 2.15
C SER A 83 8.51 5.12 1.99
N LEU A 84 7.23 5.36 2.27
CA LEU A 84 6.61 6.69 2.29
C LEU A 84 5.92 6.91 3.62
N GLU A 85 5.95 8.13 4.11
CA GLU A 85 5.15 8.57 5.26
C GLU A 85 4.61 9.96 4.96
N TRP A 86 3.33 10.16 5.23
CA TRP A 86 2.68 11.45 5.05
C TRP A 86 1.59 11.65 6.09
N SER A 87 1.32 12.92 6.39
CA SER A 87 0.18 13.34 7.21
C SER A 87 -0.81 14.10 6.34
N GLU A 88 -2.10 13.86 6.56
CA GLU A 88 -3.18 14.52 5.85
C GLU A 88 -4.43 14.61 6.71
N VAL A 89 -5.38 15.45 6.32
CA VAL A 89 -6.71 15.49 6.92
C VAL A 89 -7.65 14.64 6.07
N LEU A 90 -8.13 13.53 6.63
CA LEU A 90 -9.16 12.70 6.00
C LEU A 90 -10.53 13.29 6.32
N VAL A 91 -11.27 13.70 5.29
CA VAL A 91 -12.65 14.18 5.42
C VAL A 91 -13.59 13.11 4.88
N PRO A 92 -14.46 12.52 5.71
CA PRO A 92 -15.47 11.57 5.25
C PRO A 92 -16.45 12.20 4.25
N ARG A 93 -17.05 11.36 3.40
CA ARG A 93 -18.09 11.82 2.48
C ARG A 93 -19.44 11.97 3.19
N VAL A 94 -20.33 12.78 2.60
CA VAL A 94 -21.67 13.01 3.15
C VAL A 94 -22.47 11.70 3.20
N GLU A 95 -22.32 10.85 2.19
CA GLU A 95 -23.01 9.56 2.08
C GLU A 95 -22.47 8.51 3.07
N THR A 96 -21.21 8.66 3.50
CA THR A 96 -20.52 7.75 4.43
C THR A 96 -19.77 8.58 5.50
N PRO A 97 -20.48 9.11 6.51
CA PRO A 97 -20.00 10.22 7.36
C PRO A 97 -18.87 9.86 8.32
N THR A 98 -18.42 8.61 8.33
CA THR A 98 -17.31 8.11 9.17
C THR A 98 -16.25 7.37 8.36
N VAL A 99 -16.37 7.34 7.02
CA VAL A 99 -15.47 6.60 6.13
C VAL A 99 -14.86 7.54 5.09
N ALA A 100 -13.54 7.46 4.96
CA ALA A 100 -12.80 8.14 3.91
C ALA A 100 -11.97 7.13 3.10
N GLY A 101 -12.12 7.19 1.78
CA GLY A 101 -11.30 6.43 0.83
C GLY A 101 -9.97 7.11 0.56
N ARG A 102 -8.93 6.31 0.33
CA ARG A 102 -7.63 6.76 -0.12
C ARG A 102 -7.08 5.90 -1.23
N ALA A 103 -6.42 6.56 -2.16
CA ALA A 103 -5.81 5.97 -3.32
C ALA A 103 -4.38 6.45 -3.48
N LEU A 104 -3.49 5.58 -3.92
CA LEU A 104 -2.09 5.90 -4.19
C LEU A 104 -1.59 5.13 -5.40
N ALA A 105 -0.86 5.80 -6.29
CA ALA A 105 -0.10 5.14 -7.35
C ALA A 105 1.33 4.88 -6.86
N LEU A 106 1.75 3.62 -6.94
CA LEU A 106 3.11 3.21 -6.64
C LEU A 106 3.87 2.90 -7.93
N ASP A 107 4.98 3.60 -8.14
CA ASP A 107 5.97 3.22 -9.15
C ASP A 107 6.90 2.13 -8.58
N LEU A 108 6.87 0.95 -9.21
CA LEU A 108 7.64 -0.23 -8.81
C LEU A 108 8.71 -0.59 -9.86
N ALA A 109 8.93 0.25 -10.87
CA ALA A 109 9.82 -0.04 -12.00
C ALA A 109 11.30 -0.25 -11.59
N SER A 110 11.70 0.32 -10.45
CA SER A 110 13.05 0.17 -9.90
C SER A 110 13.28 -1.15 -9.14
N LEU A 111 12.20 -1.93 -8.89
CA LEU A 111 12.22 -3.17 -8.13
C LEU A 111 12.42 -4.38 -9.04
N SER A 112 13.24 -5.33 -8.59
CA SER A 112 13.43 -6.60 -9.28
C SER A 112 12.18 -7.49 -9.16
N PRO A 113 11.90 -8.35 -10.16
CA PRO A 113 10.83 -9.35 -10.05
C PRO A 113 10.98 -10.26 -8.82
N GLY A 114 9.84 -10.71 -8.29
CA GLY A 114 9.76 -11.62 -7.16
C GLY A 114 8.65 -11.26 -6.16
N PRO A 115 8.60 -11.95 -5.01
CA PRO A 115 7.57 -11.73 -4.03
C PRO A 115 7.86 -10.49 -3.16
N TYR A 116 6.83 -9.68 -2.94
CA TYR A 116 6.87 -8.48 -2.11
C TYR A 116 5.66 -8.44 -1.17
N ARG A 117 5.80 -7.65 -0.11
CA ARG A 117 4.71 -7.30 0.79
C ARG A 117 4.57 -5.79 0.85
N ILE A 118 3.36 -5.33 0.62
CA ILE A 118 2.93 -3.96 0.85
C ILE A 118 2.32 -3.92 2.25
N GLU A 119 2.82 -3.05 3.11
CA GLU A 119 2.22 -2.75 4.41
C GLU A 119 1.81 -1.28 4.43
N VAL A 120 0.56 -1.03 4.77
CA VAL A 120 0.03 0.33 5.01
C VAL A 120 -0.36 0.41 6.46
N THR A 121 0.21 1.37 7.18
CA THR A 121 -0.14 1.68 8.56
C THR A 121 -0.76 3.05 8.63
N VAL A 122 -1.90 3.14 9.30
CA VAL A 122 -2.66 4.37 9.48
C VAL A 122 -2.76 4.66 10.96
N THR A 123 -2.41 5.88 11.35
CA THR A 123 -2.49 6.38 12.72
C THR A 123 -3.31 7.64 12.74
N ALA A 124 -4.50 7.58 13.34
CA ALA A 124 -5.34 8.75 13.57
C ALA A 124 -5.10 9.30 14.99
N ARG A 125 -5.29 10.61 15.18
CA ARG A 125 -4.94 11.28 16.43
C ARG A 125 -5.73 10.71 17.62
N GLY A 126 -5.03 10.10 18.58
CA GLY A 126 -5.65 9.52 19.77
C GLY A 126 -6.19 8.10 19.56
N HIS A 127 -5.98 7.51 18.38
CA HIS A 127 -6.32 6.14 18.07
C HIS A 127 -5.07 5.25 18.00
N ALA A 128 -5.25 3.95 18.26
CA ALA A 128 -4.20 2.97 17.99
C ALA A 128 -3.92 2.89 16.49
N SER A 129 -2.67 2.65 16.12
CA SER A 129 -2.30 2.43 14.72
C SER A 129 -2.92 1.13 14.19
N VAL A 130 -3.37 1.16 12.93
CA VAL A 130 -3.93 0.01 12.24
C VAL A 130 -3.06 -0.28 11.03
N THR A 131 -2.63 -1.53 10.88
CA THR A 131 -1.82 -1.97 9.74
C THR A 131 -2.56 -3.00 8.90
N VAL A 132 -2.60 -2.79 7.60
CA VAL A 132 -3.05 -3.78 6.60
C VAL A 132 -1.90 -4.19 5.70
N ARG A 133 -1.97 -5.43 5.22
CA ARG A 133 -0.89 -6.04 4.46
C ARG A 133 -1.42 -6.72 3.22
N ARG A 134 -0.69 -6.61 2.11
CA ARG A 134 -0.97 -7.32 0.88
C ARG A 134 0.29 -7.91 0.28
N ASP A 135 0.29 -9.21 0.06
CA ASP A 135 1.36 -9.90 -0.65
C ASP A 135 1.12 -9.81 -2.15
N ILE A 136 2.18 -9.50 -2.90
CA ILE A 136 2.18 -9.43 -4.35
C ILE A 136 3.37 -10.17 -4.94
N GLU A 137 3.23 -10.60 -6.18
CA GLU A 137 4.32 -11.12 -7.00
C GLU A 137 4.61 -10.11 -8.12
N LEU A 138 5.77 -9.47 -8.06
CA LEU A 138 6.23 -8.60 -9.14
C LEU A 138 6.74 -9.45 -10.30
N VAL A 139 6.13 -9.27 -11.46
CA VAL A 139 6.48 -9.97 -12.71
C VAL A 139 7.00 -8.99 -13.74
N ARG A 140 7.82 -9.51 -14.67
CA ARG A 140 8.13 -8.79 -15.90
C ARG A 140 6.96 -8.89 -16.88
N PRO A 141 6.88 -7.97 -17.87
CA PRO A 141 5.92 -8.02 -18.96
C PRO A 141 5.77 -9.37 -19.64
#